data_AF-A0ABD1UTK6-F1
#
_entry.id   AF-A0ABD1UTK6-F1
#
_cell.length_a   1.000
_cell.length_b   1.000
_cell.length_c   1.000
_cell.angle_alpha   90.00
_cell.angle_beta   90.00
_cell.angle_gamma   90.00
#
_symmetry.space_group_name_H-M   'P 1'
#
loop_
_entity.id
_entity.type
_entity.pdbx_description
1 polymer ?
#
loop_
_entity_poly.entity_id
_entity_poly.type
_entity_poly.pdbx_seq_one_letter_code
_entity_poly.pdbx_strand_id
1 'polypeptide(L)'
;MARVEVQFFSREEEEVEIHGDILEVILLYVPLIDLVSTSSVSKSWCSVVAFSLRHLKKPKPWLVIHKQANRSPYATTTHAYDPCSNQWIKILQPSIKFISILKSSQSNVLYMLSSFKFLFTSDPLNSSWFNVDPPLVWQTDPIVARVGDSVVVAGGVCQFEEPFHHRLRNHQ
;
A
#
# COMPACT_ATOMS: atom_id res chain seq x y z
N MET A 1 -53.84 -1.89 48.65
CA MET A 1 -52.68 -1.26 47.96
C MET A 1 -51.96 -2.36 47.21
N ALA A 2 -52.19 -2.49 45.90
CA ALA A 2 -51.56 -3.49 45.05
C ALA A 2 -50.25 -2.92 44.48
N ARG A 3 -49.16 -3.68 44.63
CA ARG A 3 -47.81 -3.35 44.17
C ARG A 3 -47.71 -3.78 42.71
N VAL A 4 -47.54 -2.82 41.80
CA VAL A 4 -47.31 -3.08 40.37
C VAL A 4 -45.82 -3.33 40.18
N GLU A 5 -45.44 -4.57 39.84
CA GLU A 5 -44.10 -4.89 39.36
C GLU A 5 -43.99 -4.46 37.89
N VAL A 6 -43.08 -3.54 37.62
CA VAL A 6 -42.72 -3.16 36.25
C VAL A 6 -41.79 -4.23 35.72
N GLN A 7 -42.34 -5.08 34.86
CA GLN A 7 -41.59 -6.11 34.14
C GLN A 7 -40.73 -5.41 33.09
N PHE A 8 -39.43 -5.29 33.35
CA PHE A 8 -38.46 -4.83 32.36
C PHE A 8 -38.41 -5.86 31.24
N PHE A 9 -39.08 -5.56 30.12
CA PHE A 9 -38.84 -6.25 28.86
C PHE A 9 -37.37 -6.02 28.49
N SER A 10 -36.53 -7.03 28.69
CA SER A 10 -35.27 -7.14 27.98
C SER A 10 -35.60 -7.09 26.50
N ARG A 11 -35.23 -5.98 25.85
CA ARG A 11 -35.22 -5.87 24.41
C ARG A 11 -34.28 -6.96 23.93
N GLU A 12 -34.84 -8.09 23.52
CA GLU A 12 -34.13 -9.02 22.66
C GLU A 12 -33.70 -8.17 21.47
N GLU A 13 -32.42 -7.83 21.43
CA GLU A 13 -31.78 -7.41 20.20
C GLU A 13 -31.93 -8.62 19.29
N GLU A 14 -33.03 -8.66 18.53
CA GLU A 14 -33.15 -9.44 17.32
C GLU A 14 -31.87 -9.15 16.54
N GLU A 15 -30.91 -10.07 16.62
CA GLU A 15 -29.84 -10.16 15.64
C GLU A 15 -30.57 -10.28 14.31
N VAL A 16 -30.67 -9.14 13.61
CA VAL A 16 -31.19 -9.08 12.26
C VAL A 16 -30.24 -9.95 11.46
N GLU A 17 -30.67 -11.19 11.21
CA GLU A 17 -30.00 -12.13 10.35
C GLU A 17 -30.01 -11.50 8.96
N ILE A 18 -28.92 -10.80 8.62
CA ILE A 18 -28.79 -10.09 7.36
C ILE A 18 -28.75 -11.16 6.27
N HIS A 19 -29.91 -11.45 5.69
CA HIS A 19 -30.04 -12.30 4.50
C HIS A 19 -29.06 -11.79 3.44
N GLY A 20 -28.21 -12.72 2.97
CA GLY A 20 -26.99 -12.44 2.22
C GLY A 20 -27.19 -11.57 0.98
N ASP A 21 -28.37 -11.54 0.39
CA ASP A 21 -28.60 -10.93 -0.91
C ASP A 21 -28.31 -9.42 -0.96
N ILE A 22 -28.81 -8.62 -0.01
CA ILE A 22 -28.64 -7.16 -0.06
C ILE A 22 -27.21 -6.77 0.32
N LEU A 23 -26.65 -7.42 1.34
CA LEU A 23 -25.29 -7.13 1.80
C LEU A 23 -24.26 -7.53 0.73
N GLU A 24 -24.41 -8.71 0.13
CA GLU A 24 -23.56 -9.15 -0.98
C GLU A 24 -23.65 -8.21 -2.18
N VAL A 25 -24.86 -7.75 -2.53
CA VAL A 25 -25.06 -6.77 -3.61
C VAL A 25 -24.36 -5.45 -3.28
N ILE A 26 -24.52 -4.91 -2.07
CA ILE A 26 -23.81 -3.69 -1.66
C ILE A 26 -22.30 -3.88 -1.81
N LEU A 27 -21.75 -4.97 -1.28
CA LEU A 27 -20.32 -5.24 -1.32
C LEU A 27 -19.81 -5.47 -2.75
N LEU A 28 -20.65 -5.96 -3.67
CA LEU A 28 -20.32 -6.11 -5.08
C LEU A 28 -20.08 -4.75 -5.76
N TYR A 29 -20.78 -3.69 -5.36
CA TYR A 29 -20.65 -2.36 -5.97
C TYR A 29 -19.69 -1.42 -5.24
N VAL A 30 -19.39 -1.65 -3.96
CA VAL A 30 -18.46 -0.79 -3.18
C VAL A 30 -17.00 -0.97 -3.62
N PRO A 31 -16.27 0.08 -4.04
CA PRO A 31 -14.87 -0.02 -4.42
C PRO A 31 -14.01 -0.73 -3.35
N LEU A 32 -12.98 -1.48 -3.77
CA LEU A 32 -12.17 -2.28 -2.84
C LEU A 32 -11.57 -1.43 -1.71
N ILE A 33 -11.16 -0.20 -2.03
CA ILE A 33 -10.53 0.73 -1.09
C ILE A 33 -11.48 1.11 0.05
N ASP A 34 -12.76 1.28 -0.26
CA ASP A 34 -13.80 1.61 0.71
C ASP A 34 -14.16 0.37 1.54
N LEU A 35 -14.03 -0.81 0.92
CA LEU A 35 -14.27 -2.11 1.56
C LEU A 35 -13.22 -2.44 2.64
N VAL A 36 -11.96 -2.04 2.46
CA VAL A 36 -10.91 -2.28 3.45
C VAL A 36 -11.21 -1.52 4.74
N SER A 37 -11.68 -0.27 4.63
CA SER A 37 -12.03 0.57 5.79
C SER A 37 -13.23 0.03 6.59
N THR A 38 -14.17 -0.67 5.95
CA THR A 38 -15.32 -1.27 6.66
C THR A 38 -14.92 -2.50 7.46
N SER A 39 -13.81 -3.17 7.11
CA SER A 39 -13.33 -4.35 7.84
C SER A 39 -12.93 -4.07 9.30
N SER A 40 -12.59 -2.82 9.63
CA SER A 40 -12.24 -2.42 11.00
C SER A 40 -13.44 -2.08 11.89
N VAL A 41 -14.66 -2.06 11.35
CA VAL A 41 -15.87 -1.65 12.10
C VAL A 41 -16.28 -2.72 13.11
N SER A 42 -16.28 -4.00 12.72
CA SER A 42 -16.58 -5.12 13.62
C SER A 42 -16.00 -6.43 13.08
N LYS A 43 -15.95 -7.48 13.91
CA LYS A 43 -15.53 -8.83 13.48
C LYS A 43 -16.46 -9.41 12.40
N SER A 44 -17.75 -9.10 12.48
CA SER A 44 -18.74 -9.51 11.46
C SER A 44 -18.43 -8.84 10.12
N TRP A 45 -18.24 -7.51 10.11
CA TRP A 45 -17.82 -6.77 8.91
C TRP A 45 -16.52 -7.30 8.32
N CYS A 46 -15.51 -7.56 9.15
CA CYS A 46 -14.26 -8.17 8.71
C CYS A 46 -14.47 -9.52 8.01
N SER A 47 -15.32 -10.38 8.59
CA SER A 47 -15.63 -11.71 8.05
C SER A 47 -16.37 -11.61 6.71
N VAL A 48 -17.33 -10.70 6.61
CA VAL A 48 -18.11 -10.43 5.40
C VAL A 48 -17.23 -9.85 4.28
N VAL A 49 -16.36 -8.89 4.60
CA VAL A 49 -15.41 -8.33 3.64
C VAL A 49 -14.46 -9.41 3.14
N ALA A 50 -13.91 -10.24 4.03
CA ALA A 50 -13.05 -11.35 3.65
C ALA A 50 -13.78 -12.37 2.74
N PHE A 51 -15.04 -12.67 3.01
CA PHE A 51 -15.87 -13.51 2.16
C PHE A 51 -16.08 -12.88 0.77
N SER A 52 -16.48 -11.60 0.72
CA SER A 52 -16.68 -10.86 -0.53
C SER A 52 -15.42 -10.85 -1.39
N LEU A 53 -14.24 -10.58 -0.81
CA LEU A 53 -12.95 -10.59 -1.51
C LEU A 53 -12.59 -11.97 -2.08
N ARG A 54 -12.97 -13.06 -1.41
CA ARG A 54 -12.67 -14.43 -1.87
C ARG A 54 -13.63 -14.91 -2.95
N HIS A 55 -14.92 -14.57 -2.81
CA HIS A 55 -15.99 -15.23 -3.57
C HIS A 55 -16.67 -14.31 -4.59
N LEU A 56 -16.87 -13.04 -4.25
CA LEU A 56 -17.61 -12.08 -5.10
C LEU A 56 -16.66 -11.21 -5.93
N LYS A 57 -15.57 -10.74 -5.32
CA LYS A 57 -14.57 -9.84 -5.91
C LYS A 57 -13.20 -10.49 -5.97
N LYS A 58 -13.08 -11.52 -6.81
CA LYS A 58 -11.78 -12.15 -7.08
C LYS A 58 -10.72 -11.06 -7.33
N PRO A 59 -9.65 -10.98 -6.52
CA PRO A 59 -8.68 -9.92 -6.65
C PRO A 59 -8.02 -9.99 -8.01
N LYS A 60 -8.18 -8.94 -8.79
CA LYS A 60 -7.45 -8.74 -10.03
C LYS A 60 -6.22 -7.87 -9.73
N PRO A 61 -5.11 -8.03 -10.46
CA PRO A 61 -3.95 -7.18 -10.25
C PRO A 61 -4.33 -5.72 -10.53
N TRP A 62 -4.00 -4.84 -9.58
CA TRP A 62 -4.18 -3.40 -9.74
C TRP A 62 -3.05 -2.83 -10.59
N LEU A 63 -3.37 -1.87 -11.46
CA LEU A 63 -2.35 -1.13 -12.21
C LEU A 63 -1.99 0.13 -11.43
N VAL A 64 -0.74 0.26 -11.02
CA VAL A 64 -0.24 1.47 -10.34
C VAL A 64 0.61 2.28 -11.32
N ILE A 65 0.24 3.55 -11.53
CA ILE A 65 1.02 4.51 -12.32
C ILE A 65 1.63 5.53 -11.36
N HIS A 66 2.95 5.61 -11.39
CA HIS A 66 3.72 6.62 -10.67
C HIS A 66 4.31 7.64 -11.64
N LYS A 67 4.03 8.91 -11.40
CA LYS A 67 4.59 10.03 -12.15
C LYS A 67 5.44 10.86 -11.20
N GLN A 68 6.69 11.08 -11.58
CA GLN A 68 7.63 11.93 -10.86
C GLN A 68 8.12 13.03 -11.79
N ALA A 69 8.10 14.28 -11.32
CA ALA A 69 8.73 15.38 -12.04
C ALA A 69 10.25 15.25 -11.96
N ASN A 70 10.94 15.48 -13.08
CA ASN A 70 12.41 15.44 -13.14
C ASN A 70 13.09 16.69 -12.54
N ARG A 71 12.31 17.68 -12.08
CA ARG A 71 12.82 18.93 -11.51
C ARG A 71 12.34 19.09 -10.08
N SER A 72 13.20 19.64 -9.23
CA SER A 72 12.85 20.06 -7.86
C SER A 72 11.58 20.92 -7.89
N PRO A 73 10.58 20.68 -7.03
CA PRO A 73 10.60 19.87 -5.81
C PRO A 73 10.30 18.37 -5.99
N TYR A 74 10.45 17.83 -7.20
CA TYR A 74 10.20 16.41 -7.54
C TYR A 74 8.79 15.97 -7.20
N ALA A 75 7.80 16.79 -7.55
CA ALA A 75 6.40 16.48 -7.31
C ALA A 75 6.06 15.07 -7.83
N THR A 76 5.53 14.23 -6.94
CA THR A 76 5.09 12.88 -7.25
C THR A 76 3.58 12.80 -7.22
N THR A 77 3.02 12.04 -8.16
CA THR A 77 1.61 11.64 -8.11
C THR A 77 1.53 10.15 -8.44
N THR A 78 0.72 9.44 -7.67
CA THR A 78 0.50 8.01 -7.87
C THR A 78 -0.98 7.74 -7.96
N HIS A 79 -1.35 6.95 -8.95
CA HIS A 79 -2.72 6.54 -9.16
C HIS A 79 -2.76 5.03 -9.29
N ALA A 80 -3.77 4.41 -8.69
CA ALA A 80 -4.10 3.01 -8.87
C ALA A 80 -5.39 2.90 -9.67
N TYR A 81 -5.41 1.99 -10.64
CA TYR A 81 -6.62 1.56 -11.31
C TYR A 81 -7.13 0.28 -10.65
N ASP A 82 -8.37 0.34 -10.16
CA ASP A 82 -9.09 -0.81 -9.63
C ASP A 82 -9.94 -1.45 -10.76
N PRO A 83 -9.53 -2.60 -11.31
CA PRO A 83 -10.28 -3.29 -12.36
C PRO A 83 -11.61 -3.89 -11.88
N CYS A 84 -11.88 -3.96 -10.56
CA CYS A 84 -13.15 -4.43 -10.03
C CYS A 84 -14.21 -3.33 -10.02
N SER A 85 -13.83 -2.08 -9.77
CA SER A 85 -14.73 -0.93 -9.80
C SER A 85 -14.63 -0.06 -11.06
N ASN A 86 -13.65 -0.33 -11.94
CA ASN A 86 -13.34 0.45 -13.13
C ASN A 86 -13.03 1.94 -12.82
N GLN A 87 -12.31 2.18 -11.72
CA GLN A 87 -12.03 3.52 -11.22
C GLN A 87 -10.55 3.77 -11.02
N TRP A 88 -10.13 5.02 -11.21
CA TRP A 88 -8.81 5.51 -10.85
C TRP A 88 -8.86 6.17 -9.49
N ILE A 89 -7.98 5.73 -8.60
CA ILE A 89 -7.86 6.23 -7.23
C ILE A 89 -6.50 6.89 -7.08
N LYS A 90 -6.47 8.09 -6.50
CA LYS A 90 -5.22 8.77 -6.17
C LYS A 90 -4.67 8.18 -4.87
N ILE A 91 -3.46 7.65 -4.92
CA ILE A 91 -2.74 7.15 -3.75
C ILE A 91 -1.99 8.32 -3.12
N LEU A 92 -2.21 8.53 -1.83
CA LEU A 92 -1.42 9.49 -1.06
C LEU A 92 -0.02 8.92 -0.83
N GLN A 93 1.00 9.71 -1.14
CA GLN A 93 2.39 9.32 -0.93
C GLN A 93 3.09 10.36 -0.07
N PRO A 94 4.10 9.95 0.71
CA PRO A 94 4.97 10.89 1.39
C PRO A 94 5.65 11.79 0.37
N SER A 95 6.00 13.02 0.77
CA SER A 95 6.78 13.92 -0.10
C SER A 95 8.15 13.32 -0.35
N ILE A 96 8.39 12.82 -1.56
CA ILE A 96 9.68 12.28 -1.96
C ILE A 96 10.56 13.44 -2.40
N LYS A 97 11.61 13.74 -1.63
CA LYS A 97 12.51 14.88 -1.88
C LYS A 97 13.74 14.52 -2.71
N PHE A 98 13.77 13.35 -3.32
CA PHE A 98 14.92 12.85 -4.09
C PHE A 98 14.47 12.12 -5.36
N ILE A 99 15.35 12.04 -6.35
CA ILE A 99 15.07 11.32 -7.60
C ILE A 99 15.40 9.84 -7.37
N SER A 100 14.40 8.97 -7.50
CA SER A 100 14.61 7.53 -7.56
C SER A 100 13.42 6.90 -8.28
N ILE A 101 13.70 5.96 -9.16
CA ILE A 101 12.67 5.23 -9.89
C ILE A 101 11.88 4.37 -8.89
N LEU A 102 10.54 4.48 -8.92
CA LEU A 102 9.67 3.54 -8.22
C LEU A 102 9.77 2.16 -8.88
N LYS A 103 10.14 1.15 -8.10
CA LYS A 103 10.24 -0.24 -8.53
C LYS A 103 9.26 -1.11 -7.76
N SER A 104 8.87 -2.22 -8.38
CA SER A 104 8.04 -3.26 -7.75
C SER A 104 8.84 -4.55 -7.64
N SER A 105 8.75 -5.20 -6.49
CA SER A 105 9.25 -6.54 -6.23
C SER A 105 8.19 -7.59 -6.55
N GLN A 106 8.62 -8.84 -6.72
CA GLN A 106 7.73 -9.99 -6.83
C GLN A 106 6.93 -10.28 -5.55
N SER A 107 7.30 -9.70 -4.40
CA SER A 107 6.62 -9.90 -3.13
C SER A 107 5.60 -8.79 -2.79
N ASN A 108 4.98 -8.14 -3.79
CA ASN A 108 4.09 -6.98 -3.62
C ASN A 108 4.71 -5.79 -2.86
N VAL A 109 6.05 -5.72 -2.83
CA VAL A 109 6.76 -4.59 -2.22
C VAL A 109 7.04 -3.55 -3.29
N LEU A 110 6.54 -2.33 -3.07
CA LEU A 110 6.97 -1.17 -3.82
C LEU A 110 8.15 -0.53 -3.10
N TYR A 111 9.17 -0.13 -3.85
CA TYR A 111 10.35 0.48 -3.26
C TYR A 111 11.00 1.53 -4.17
N MET A 112 11.73 2.41 -3.53
CA MET A 112 12.53 3.48 -4.10
C MET A 112 13.87 3.45 -3.40
N LEU A 113 14.94 3.44 -4.18
CA LEU A 113 16.27 3.28 -3.65
C LEU A 113 17.17 4.33 -4.30
N SER A 114 17.89 5.08 -3.45
CA SER A 114 18.93 6.04 -3.79
C SER A 114 20.15 5.81 -2.90
N SER A 115 21.30 6.38 -3.25
CA SER A 115 22.53 6.27 -2.44
C SER A 115 22.40 6.82 -1.03
N PHE A 116 21.33 7.59 -0.75
CA PHE A 116 21.08 8.25 0.53
C PHE A 116 19.85 7.75 1.28
N LYS A 117 18.92 7.07 0.60
CA LYS A 117 17.62 6.67 1.17
C LYS A 117 17.09 5.40 0.54
N PHE A 118 16.52 4.55 1.38
CA PHE A 118 15.69 3.43 0.98
C PHE A 118 14.26 3.62 1.52
N LEU A 119 13.31 3.70 0.59
CA LEU A 119 11.89 3.81 0.86
C LEU A 119 11.20 2.54 0.37
N PHE A 120 10.34 1.94 1.19
CA PHE A 120 9.55 0.80 0.73
C PHE A 120 8.17 0.74 1.40
N THR A 121 7.25 0.01 0.77
CA THR A 121 5.94 -0.32 1.34
C THR A 121 5.50 -1.70 0.85
N SER A 122 4.89 -2.49 1.74
CA SER A 122 4.14 -3.71 1.37
C SER A 122 2.64 -3.45 1.19
N ASP A 123 2.18 -2.25 1.57
CA ASP A 123 0.80 -1.80 1.42
C ASP A 123 0.81 -0.47 0.66
N PRO A 124 0.83 -0.52 -0.68
CA PRO A 124 0.91 0.68 -1.49
C PRO A 124 -0.36 1.52 -1.43
N LEU A 125 -1.46 1.00 -0.89
CA LEU A 125 -2.76 1.69 -0.84
C LEU A 125 -2.97 2.46 0.46
N ASN A 126 -2.52 1.93 1.60
CA ASN A 126 -2.69 2.59 2.91
C ASN A 126 -1.61 3.63 3.26
N SER A 127 -0.81 4.08 2.27
CA SER A 127 0.17 5.16 2.49
C SER A 127 1.25 4.87 3.55
N SER A 128 1.44 3.61 3.97
CA SER A 128 2.42 3.23 5.00
C SER A 128 3.81 3.01 4.40
N TRP A 129 4.49 4.10 4.08
CA TRP A 129 5.86 4.05 3.57
C TRP A 129 6.88 4.04 4.71
N PHE A 130 7.84 3.12 4.64
CA PHE A 130 8.97 3.04 5.55
C PHE A 130 10.17 3.73 4.93
N ASN A 131 10.79 4.63 5.69
CA ASN A 131 12.01 5.33 5.30
C ASN A 131 13.14 4.86 6.20
N VAL A 132 14.14 4.21 5.62
CA VAL A 132 15.29 3.68 6.33
C VAL A 132 16.58 4.07 5.63
N ASP A 133 17.68 3.93 6.33
CA ASP A 133 19.01 4.13 5.75
C ASP A 133 19.22 3.15 4.59
N PRO A 134 19.87 3.58 3.50
CA PRO A 134 20.16 2.71 2.38
C PRO A 134 21.17 1.62 2.80
N PRO A 135 21.27 0.51 2.05
CA PRO A 135 22.34 -0.45 2.23
C PRO A 135 23.72 0.22 2.20
N LEU A 136 24.65 -0.26 3.02
CA LEU A 136 26.01 0.29 3.15
C LEU A 136 26.73 0.42 1.80
N VAL A 137 26.44 -0.49 0.88
CA VAL A 137 26.96 -0.47 -0.48
C VAL A 137 25.82 -0.12 -1.43
N TRP A 138 25.91 1.07 -2.03
CA TRP A 138 25.00 1.49 -3.09
C TRP A 138 25.11 0.57 -4.30
N GLN A 139 23.97 0.06 -4.75
CA GLN A 139 23.87 -0.86 -5.88
C GLN A 139 22.72 -0.42 -6.79
N THR A 140 22.98 -0.42 -8.10
CA THR A 140 21.94 -0.30 -9.11
C THR A 140 21.30 -1.66 -9.34
N ASP A 141 19.99 -1.65 -9.59
CA ASP A 141 19.19 -2.85 -9.88
C ASP A 141 19.30 -4.02 -8.88
N PRO A 142 19.23 -3.78 -7.55
CA PRO A 142 19.20 -4.87 -6.59
C PRO A 142 17.84 -5.59 -6.62
N ILE A 143 17.85 -6.85 -6.21
CA ILE A 143 16.65 -7.60 -5.89
C ILE A 143 16.20 -7.21 -4.48
N VAL A 144 14.97 -6.73 -4.37
CA VAL A 144 14.34 -6.42 -3.08
C VAL A 144 13.22 -7.42 -2.85
N ALA A 145 13.14 -8.01 -1.66
CA ALA A 145 12.08 -8.95 -1.32
C ALA A 145 11.71 -8.85 0.17
N ARG A 146 10.44 -9.13 0.48
CA ARG A 146 10.00 -9.37 1.85
C ARG A 146 10.26 -10.83 2.23
N VAL A 147 10.95 -11.05 3.33
CA VAL A 147 11.24 -12.37 3.91
C VAL A 147 10.78 -12.35 5.38
N GLY A 148 9.63 -12.96 5.66
CA GLY A 148 8.97 -12.84 6.96
C GLY A 148 8.65 -11.40 7.30
N ASP A 149 9.20 -10.93 8.42
CA ASP A 149 9.05 -9.55 8.91
C ASP A 149 10.18 -8.60 8.47
N SER A 150 11.11 -9.10 7.64
CA SER A 150 12.24 -8.32 7.15
C SER A 150 12.10 -8.00 5.66
N VAL A 151 12.69 -6.88 5.25
CA VAL A 151 12.92 -6.57 3.83
C VAL A 151 14.40 -6.73 3.55
N VAL A 152 14.72 -7.59 2.59
CA VAL A 152 16.09 -7.92 2.19
C VAL A 152 16.36 -7.25 0.85
N VAL A 153 17.51 -6.59 0.75
CA VAL A 153 18.06 -6.02 -0.48
C VAL A 153 19.33 -6.79 -0.80
N ALA A 154 19.39 -7.46 -1.94
CA ALA A 154 20.50 -8.33 -2.31
C ALA A 154 20.89 -8.19 -3.79
N GLY A 155 22.21 -8.32 -4.04
CA GLY A 155 22.79 -8.19 -5.37
C GLY A 155 22.61 -6.80 -5.99
N GLY A 156 22.71 -6.75 -7.31
CA GLY A 156 22.79 -5.50 -8.07
C GLY A 156 24.23 -5.20 -8.49
N VAL A 157 24.41 -4.13 -9.23
CA VAL A 157 25.73 -3.69 -9.70
C VAL A 157 26.18 -2.53 -8.83
N CYS A 158 27.32 -2.69 -8.16
CA CYS A 158 27.92 -1.58 -7.46
C CYS A 158 28.55 -0.63 -8.50
N GLN A 159 27.86 0.47 -8.77
CA GLN A 159 28.50 1.62 -9.42
C GLN A 159 29.15 2.45 -8.31
N PHE A 160 30.42 2.18 -8.02
CA PHE A 160 31.28 3.23 -7.51
C PHE A 160 31.48 4.22 -8.66
N GLU A 161 31.10 5.48 -8.48
CA GLU A 161 31.70 6.56 -9.26
C GLU A 161 33.21 6.46 -9.04
N GLU A 162 33.99 6.20 -10.09
CA GLU A 162 35.44 6.34 -9.97
C GLU A 162 35.72 7.76 -9.47
N PRO A 163 36.47 7.92 -8.36
CA PRO A 163 36.87 9.24 -7.92
C PRO A 163 37.68 9.87 -9.06
N PHE A 164 37.20 11.02 -9.56
CA PHE A 164 37.91 11.79 -10.57
C PHE A 164 39.37 12.00 -10.13
N HIS A 165 40.29 11.19 -10.67
CA HIS A 165 41.70 11.43 -10.49
C HIS A 165 42.02 12.74 -11.21
N HIS A 166 42.35 13.77 -10.41
CA HIS A 166 42.90 15.04 -10.87
C HIS A 166 43.98 14.81 -11.94
N ARG A 167 43.65 15.04 -13.21
CA ARG A 167 44.66 15.42 -14.21
C ARG A 167 44.82 16.92 -14.19
N LEU A 168 45.62 17.41 -13.24
CA LEU A 168 46.29 18.69 -13.38
C LEU A 168 47.21 18.58 -14.60
N ARG A 169 46.74 19.04 -15.77
CA ARG A 169 47.65 19.39 -16.86
C ARG A 169 48.26 20.74 -16.50
N ASN A 170 49.48 20.70 -15.98
CA ASN A 170 50.36 21.84 -16.07
C ASN A 170 50.67 22.06 -17.57
N HIS A 171 50.28 23.21 -18.10
CA HIS A 171 50.91 23.75 -19.30
C HIS A 171 51.68 25.01 -18.90
N GLN A 172 53.00 24.90 -19.07
CA GLN A 172 53.94 26.01 -19.24
C GLN A 172 53.60 26.78 -20.52
#